data_AF-B1Y430-F1
#
_entry.id   AF-B1Y430-F1
#
_cell.length_a   1.000
_cell.length_b   1.000
_cell.length_c   1.000
_cell.angle_alpha   90.00
_cell.angle_beta   90.00
_cell.angle_gamma   90.00
#
_symmetry.space_group_name_H-M   'P 1'
#
loop_
_entity.id
_entity.type
_entity.pdbx_description
1 polymer ?
#
loop_
_entity_poly.entity_id
_entity_poly.type
_entity_poly.pdbx_seq_one_letter_code
_entity_poly.pdbx_strand_id
1 'polypeptide(L)' 'MTKKVRIENADTSNYKVMVEIWDKGYPEGQPDTLAKTIKLDHPTQMTGDDCYLTSTRYIVVKEAPAA' A
#
# COMPACT_ATOMS: atom_id res chain seq x y z
N MET A 1 10.85 -12.58 7.81
CA MET A 1 10.13 -13.19 6.66
C MET A 1 9.61 -12.06 5.79
N THR A 2 9.92 -12.07 4.50
CA THR A 2 9.44 -11.07 3.54
C THR A 2 8.42 -11.72 2.63
N LYS A 3 7.27 -11.08 2.45
CA LYS A 3 6.22 -11.54 1.54
C LYS A 3 5.89 -10.43 0.56
N LYS A 4 6.06 -10.69 -0.73
CA LYS A 4 5.56 -9.80 -1.79
C LYS A 4 4.06 -9.96 -1.91
N VAL A 5 3.34 -8.85 -2.08
CA VAL A 5 1.90 -8.81 -2.31
C VAL A 5 1.64 -8.01 -3.58
N ARG A 6 0.71 -8.46 -4.39
CA ARG A 6 0.27 -7.74 -5.60
C ARG A 6 -1.14 -7.25 -5.39
N ILE A 7 -1.34 -5.95 -5.59
CA ILE A 7 -2.64 -5.29 -5.55
C ILE A 7 -2.87 -4.63 -6.90
N GLU A 8 -4.08 -4.76 -7.41
CA GLU A 8 -4.50 -4.29 -8.74
C GLU A 8 -5.76 -3.43 -8.60
N ASN A 9 -5.82 -2.34 -9.37
CA ASN A 9 -7.08 -1.65 -9.65
C ASN A 9 -7.79 -2.36 -10.82
N ALA A 10 -8.63 -3.34 -10.49
CA ALA A 10 -9.25 -4.25 -11.45
C ALA A 10 -10.64 -3.77 -11.94
N ASP A 11 -10.85 -2.45 -12.05
CA ASP A 11 -12.09 -1.89 -12.60
C ASP A 11 -11.85 -0.61 -13.42
N THR A 12 -12.94 -0.09 -14.02
CA THR A 12 -12.94 1.17 -14.77
C THR A 12 -13.71 2.29 -14.06
N SER A 13 -14.05 2.11 -12.78
CA SER A 13 -14.78 3.08 -11.97
C SER A 13 -13.91 4.29 -11.63
N ASN A 14 -14.54 5.35 -11.11
CA ASN A 14 -13.81 6.52 -10.61
C ASN A 14 -13.19 6.30 -9.22
N TYR A 15 -13.51 5.19 -8.55
CA TYR A 15 -12.99 4.84 -7.23
C TYR A 15 -11.66 4.13 -7.39
N LYS A 16 -10.56 4.89 -7.35
CA LYS A 16 -9.21 4.35 -7.56
C LYS A 16 -8.68 3.69 -6.29
N VAL A 17 -7.77 2.73 -6.46
CA VAL A 17 -7.13 2.05 -5.33
C VAL A 17 -5.86 2.80 -4.92
N MET A 18 -5.69 3.03 -3.62
CA MET A 18 -4.47 3.55 -3.03
C MET A 18 -3.90 2.55 -2.03
N VAL A 19 -2.61 2.30 -2.14
CA VAL A 19 -1.86 1.40 -1.28
C VAL A 19 -0.85 2.22 -0.49
N GLU A 20 -0.85 2.08 0.83
CA GLU A 20 0.13 2.68 1.71
C GLU A 20 0.97 1.60 2.37
N ILE A 21 2.28 1.80 2.36
CA ILE A 21 3.25 0.94 3.03
C ILE A 21 3.72 1.67 4.27
N TRP A 22 3.57 1.02 5.41
CA TRP A 22 3.89 1.58 6.72
C TRP A 22 4.96 0.75 7.42
N ASP A 23 5.96 1.43 7.97
CA ASP A 23 6.96 0.83 8.84
C ASP A 23 6.52 0.98 10.29
N LYS A 24 6.53 -0.14 11.02
CA LYS A 24 6.19 -0.18 12.44
C LYS A 24 7.22 0.61 13.24
N GLY A 25 6.76 1.42 14.18
CA GLY A 25 7.64 2.15 15.08
C GLY A 25 8.55 1.20 15.87
N TYR A 26 9.83 1.56 15.99
CA TYR A 26 10.81 0.82 16.78
C TYR A 26 11.72 1.78 17.57
N PRO A 27 12.00 1.54 18.86
CA PRO A 27 11.50 0.46 19.71
C PRO A 27 9.98 0.52 19.92
N GLU A 28 9.39 -0.55 20.47
CA GLU A 28 7.95 -0.66 20.71
C GLU A 28 7.40 0.58 21.45
N GLY A 29 6.25 1.09 20.98
CA GLY A 29 5.64 2.32 21.49
C GLY A 29 6.00 3.58 20.70
N GLN A 30 6.96 3.51 19.76
CA GLN A 30 7.16 4.59 18.79
C GLN A 30 6.03 4.61 17.75
N PRO A 31 5.67 5.79 17.20
CA PRO A 31 4.70 5.88 16.13
C PRO A 31 5.17 5.16 14.87
N ASP A 32 4.21 4.54 14.18
CA ASP A 32 4.44 4.01 12.83
C ASP A 32 4.67 5.16 11.84
N THR A 33 5.44 4.88 10.79
CA THR A 33 5.78 5.88 9.77
C THR A 33 5.32 5.43 8.40
N LEU A 34 4.72 6.34 7.65
CA LEU A 34 4.35 6.10 6.27
C LEU A 34 5.62 6.07 5.42
N ALA A 35 5.96 4.90 4.91
CA ALA A 35 7.14 4.69 4.09
C ALA A 35 6.89 5.01 2.61
N LYS A 36 5.69 4.66 2.11
CA LYS A 36 5.33 4.88 0.70
C LYS A 36 3.82 4.93 0.49
N THR A 37 3.40 5.75 -0.46
CA THR A 37 2.05 5.70 -1.04
C THR A 37 2.17 5.32 -2.51
N ILE A 38 1.37 4.37 -2.96
CA ILE A 38 1.25 3.92 -4.35
C ILE A 38 -0.20 4.17 -4.78
N LYS A 39 -0.40 5.04 -5.75
CA LYS A 39 -1.71 5.26 -6.37
C LYS A 39 -1.84 4.39 -7.62
N LEU A 40 -2.93 3.64 -7.70
CA LEU A 40 -3.29 2.82 -8.86
C LEU A 40 -4.39 3.54 -9.65
N ASP A 41 -4.01 4.63 -10.31
CA ASP A 41 -4.91 5.59 -10.95
C ASP A 41 -5.46 5.11 -12.30
N HIS A 42 -4.83 4.11 -12.92
CA HIS A 42 -5.24 3.55 -14.20
C HIS A 42 -5.89 2.16 -14.06
N PRO A 43 -6.85 1.80 -14.93
CA PRO A 43 -7.36 0.43 -15.00
C PRO A 43 -6.24 -0.57 -15.19
N THR A 44 -6.33 -1.71 -14.51
CA THR A 44 -5.34 -2.80 -14.48
C THR A 44 -3.94 -2.40 -13.98
N GLN A 45 -3.78 -1.18 -13.45
CA GLN A 45 -2.53 -0.80 -12.82
C GLN A 45 -2.33 -1.62 -11.55
N MET A 46 -1.13 -2.17 -11.40
CA MET A 46 -0.77 -3.02 -10.27
C MET A 46 0.44 -2.47 -9.53
N THR A 47 0.57 -2.85 -8.27
CA THR A 47 1.79 -2.62 -7.50
C THR A 47 2.98 -3.39 -8.07
N GLY A 48 4.18 -2.82 -7.93
CA GLY A 48 5.43 -3.47 -8.28
C GLY A 48 5.97 -4.39 -7.19
N ASP A 49 7.23 -4.79 -7.36
CA ASP A 49 7.99 -5.65 -6.44
C ASP A 49 8.29 -5.01 -5.08
N ASP A 50 8.10 -3.70 -4.99
CA ASP A 50 8.27 -2.86 -3.82
C ASP A 50 7.07 -2.93 -2.84
N CYS A 51 5.99 -3.61 -3.22
CA CYS A 51 4.85 -3.91 -2.36
C CYS A 51 5.08 -5.21 -1.59
N TYR A 52 5.61 -5.11 -0.38
CA TYR A 52 5.91 -6.25 0.46
C TYR A 52 5.68 -5.99 1.95
N LEU A 53 5.37 -7.07 2.66
CA LEU A 53 5.18 -7.13 4.11
C LEU A 53 6.37 -7.81 4.76
N THR A 54 6.71 -7.36 5.97
CA THR A 54 7.68 -8.02 6.87
C THR A 54 7.12 -8.04 8.29
N SER A 55 7.87 -8.55 9.27
CA SER A 55 7.49 -8.44 10.68
C SER A 55 7.40 -6.98 11.15
N THR A 56 8.13 -6.06 10.51
CA THR A 56 8.24 -4.64 10.85
C THR A 56 7.52 -3.72 9.86
N ARG A 57 6.78 -4.27 8.89
CA ARG A 57 6.11 -3.51 7.83
C ARG A 57 4.74 -4.06 7.55
N TYR A 58 3.76 -3.18 7.40
CA TYR A 58 2.40 -3.52 6.98
C TYR A 58 1.94 -2.68 5.79
N ILE A 59 0.83 -3.11 5.19
CA ILE A 59 0.21 -2.46 4.03
C ILE A 59 -1.22 -2.12 4.40
N VAL A 60 -1.64 -0.90 4.05
CA VAL A 60 -3.03 -0.44 4.11
C VAL A 60 -3.52 -0.28 2.67
N VAL A 61 -4.66 -0.90 2.34
CA VAL A 61 -5.32 -0.77 1.03
C VAL A 61 -6.65 -0.05 1.24
N LYS A 62 -6.88 1.03 0.50
CA LYS A 62 -8.08 1.86 0.62
C LYS A 62 -8.42 2.49 -0.72
N GLU A 63 -9.64 3.01 -0.84
CA GLU A 63 -9.98 3.90 -1.95
C GLU A 63 -9.16 5.19 -1.84
N ALA A 64 -8.73 5.70 -3.00
CA ALA A 64 -8.13 7.01 -3.11
C ALA A 64 -9.18 8.07 -2.75
N PRO A 65 -8.79 9.19 -2.14
CA PRO A 65 -9.69 10.31 -1.92
C PRO A 65 -10.35 10.71 -3.24
N ALA A 66 -11.66 11.02 -3.19
CA ALA A 66 -12.36 11.56 -4.35
C ALA A 66 -11.63 12.82 -4.85
N ALA A 67 -11.35 12.86 -6.16
CA ALA A 67 -10.76 14.00 -6.84
C ALA A 67 -11.80 15.09 -7.10
#